data_AF-A0A7K2MYP7-F1
#
_entry.id   AF-A0A7K2MYP7-F1
#
_cell.length_a   1.000
_cell.length_b   1.000
_cell.length_c   1.000
_cell.angle_alpha   90.00
_cell.angle_beta   90.00
_cell.angle_gamma   90.00
#
_symmetry.space_group_name_H-M   'P 1'
#
loop_
_entity.id
_entity.type
_entity.pdbx_description
1 polymer ?
#
loop_
_entity_poly.entity_id
_entity_poly.type
_entity_poly.pdbx_seq_one_letter_code
_entity_poly.pdbx_strand_id
1 'polypeptide(L)' 'MSDNQLRIVWIYPDLLSTYGDQGNALVVERRARQRGLDVARLDVRSDQPIPTSGDIYLIGGGEDRP' A
#
# COMPACT_ATOMS: atom_id res chain seq x y z
N MET A 1 23.78 -4.36 7.22
CA MET A 1 22.71 -5.28 6.80
C MET A 1 21.86 -4.50 5.83
N SER A 2 21.77 -4.91 4.56
CA SER A 2 20.87 -4.27 3.61
C SER A 2 19.45 -4.49 4.11
N ASP A 3 18.74 -3.41 4.41
CA ASP A 3 17.34 -3.43 4.79
C ASP A 3 16.52 -3.87 3.56
N ASN A 4 16.43 -5.18 3.36
CA ASN A 4 15.95 -5.81 2.12
C ASN A 4 14.45 -6.13 2.20
N GLN A 5 13.72 -5.35 3.01
CA GLN A 5 12.29 -5.48 3.17
C GLN A 5 11.58 -4.71 2.05
N LEU A 6 10.63 -5.37 1.37
CA LEU A 6 9.77 -4.75 0.38
C LEU A 6 8.74 -3.86 1.09
N ARG A 7 8.77 -2.56 0.83
CA ARG A 7 7.87 -1.56 1.42
C ARG A 7 6.72 -1.26 0.47
N ILE A 8 5.54 -1.73 0.84
CA ILE A 8 4.27 -1.48 0.14
C ILE A 8 3.57 -0.32 0.83
N VAL A 9 3.33 0.77 0.12
CA VAL A 9 2.63 1.96 0.63
C VAL A 9 1.23 1.99 0.04
N TRP A 10 0.20 1.88 0.88
CA TRP A 10 -1.19 2.04 0.47
C TRP A 10 -1.68 3.45 0.81
N ILE A 11 -1.97 4.21 -0.23
CA ILE A 11 -2.27 5.64 -0.16
C ILE A 11 -3.76 5.85 0.04
N TYR A 12 -4.08 6.67 1.04
CA TYR A 12 -5.38 7.24 1.37
C TYR A 12 -6.51 6.22 1.46
N PRO A 13 -6.38 5.12 2.23
CA PRO A 13 -7.47 4.15 2.38
C PRO A 13 -8.72 4.76 3.02
N ASP A 14 -8.58 5.88 3.72
CA ASP A 14 -9.67 6.67 4.29
C ASP A 14 -10.49 7.45 3.25
N LEU A 15 -9.95 7.66 2.04
CA LEU A 15 -10.61 8.37 0.94
C LEU A 15 -10.83 7.49 -0.31
N LEU A 16 -9.96 6.51 -0.54
CA LEU A 16 -9.81 5.78 -1.81
C LEU A 16 -9.88 4.26 -1.58
N SER A 17 -10.97 3.78 -0.98
CA SER A 17 -11.18 2.35 -0.68
C SER A 17 -12.52 1.78 -1.15
N THR A 18 -13.26 2.52 -1.97
CA THR A 18 -14.63 2.16 -2.39
C THR A 18 -14.72 0.98 -3.35
N TYR A 19 -13.64 0.64 -4.07
CA TYR A 19 -13.66 -0.40 -5.11
C TYR A 19 -12.97 -1.71 -4.70
N GLY A 20 -12.88 -1.98 -3.39
CA GLY A 20 -12.24 -3.22 -2.90
C GLY A 20 -10.72 -3.22 -3.02
N ASP A 21 -10.10 -2.03 -3.12
CA ASP A 21 -8.67 -1.84 -3.37
C ASP A 21 -7.77 -2.41 -2.27
N GLN A 22 -8.31 -2.61 -1.06
CA GLN A 22 -7.63 -3.33 0.01
C GLN A 22 -7.17 -4.73 -0.43
N GLY A 23 -7.93 -5.37 -1.33
CA GLY A 23 -7.60 -6.68 -1.91
C GLY A 23 -6.28 -6.66 -2.67
N ASN A 24 -5.97 -5.57 -3.40
CA ASN A 24 -4.71 -5.44 -4.13
C ASN A 24 -3.52 -5.42 -3.17
N ALA A 25 -3.60 -4.62 -2.09
CA ALA A 25 -2.55 -4.56 -1.09
C ALA A 25 -2.32 -5.92 -0.41
N LEU A 26 -3.40 -6.62 -0.05
CA LEU A 26 -3.33 -7.95 0.55
C LEU A 26 -2.69 -8.99 -0.39
N VAL A 27 -3.07 -8.99 -1.67
CA VAL A 27 -2.54 -9.94 -2.66
C VAL A 27 -1.06 -9.70 -2.93
N VAL A 28 -0.62 -8.44 -3.05
CA VAL A 28 0.79 -8.10 -3.26
C VAL A 28 1.61 -8.56 -2.06
N GLU A 29 1.19 -8.21 -0.84
CA GLU A 29 1.86 -8.63 0.40
C GLU A 29 1.98 -10.16 0.50
N ARG A 30 0.87 -10.88 0.27
CA ARG A 30 0.85 -12.34 0.31
C ARG A 30 1.78 -12.96 -0.72
N ARG A 31 1.78 -12.46 -1.97
CA ARG A 31 2.61 -12.97 -3.07
C ARG A 31 4.09 -12.70 -2.86
N ALA A 32 4.44 -11.55 -2.29
CA ALA A 32 5.83 -11.23 -1.94
C ALA A 32 6.34 -12.15 -0.83
N ARG A 33 5.56 -12.35 0.24
CA ARG A 33 5.90 -13.32 1.30
C ARG A 33 6.05 -14.75 0.78
N GLN A 34 5.19 -15.19 -0.14
CA GLN A 34 5.31 -16.51 -0.79
C GLN A 34 6.60 -16.70 -1.59
N ARG A 35 7.25 -15.60 -1.98
CA ARG A 35 8.55 -15.61 -2.69
C ARG A 35 9.74 -15.48 -1.72
N GLY A 36 9.50 -15.53 -0.42
CA GLY A 36 10.55 -15.41 0.61
C GLY A 36 11.03 -13.98 0.85
N LEU A 37 10.29 -12.97 0.41
CA LEU A 37 10.61 -11.57 0.71
C LEU A 37 10.04 -11.18 2.07
N ASP A 38 10.80 -10.41 2.84
CA ASP A 38 10.26 -9.64 3.95
C ASP A 38 9.43 -8.47 3.40
N VAL A 39 8.30 -8.18 4.04
CA VAL A 39 7.33 -7.19 3.55
C VAL A 39 6.84 -6.33 4.70
N ALA A 40 7.02 -5.02 4.57
CA ALA A 40 6.35 -4.01 5.38
C ALA A 40 5.27 -3.33 4.57
N ARG A 41 4.08 -3.23 5.17
CA ARG A 41 2.97 -2.46 4.61
C ARG A 41 2.77 -1.20 5.43
N LEU A 42 2.64 -0.06 4.75
CA LEU A 42 2.41 1.26 5.32
C LEU A 42 1.09 1.80 4.78
N ASP A 43 0.10 1.94 5.65
CA ASP A 43 -1.19 2.53 5.30
C ASP A 43 -1.13 4.03 5.61
N VAL A 44 -1.04 4.86 4.57
CA VAL A 44 -0.85 6.31 4.68
C VAL A 44 -2.19 6.99 4.53
N ARG A 45 -2.70 7.56 5.61
CA ARG A 45 -3.98 8.29 5.61
C ARG A 45 -3.85 9.66 4.93
N SER A 46 -4.96 10.26 4.52
CA SER A 46 -4.98 11.54 3.80
C SER A 46 -4.42 12.74 4.58
N ASP A 47 -4.30 12.62 5.90
CA ASP A 47 -3.70 13.59 6.81
C ASP A 47 -2.19 13.37 7.05
N GLN A 48 -1.58 12.39 6.38
CA GLN A 48 -0.19 12.00 6.57
C GLN A 48 0.65 12.24 5.31
N PRO A 49 1.94 12.62 5.45
CA PRO A 49 2.83 12.74 4.30
C PRO A 49 3.11 11.37 3.69
N ILE A 50 3.09 11.30 2.35
CA ILE A 50 3.47 10.10 1.62
C ILE A 50 5.00 9.91 1.76
N PRO A 51 5.48 8.77 2.30
CA PRO A 51 6.91 8.51 2.40
C PRO A 51 7.51 8.33 1.01
N THR A 52 8.73 8.81 0.79
CA THR A 52 9.46 8.63 -0.49
C THR A 52 10.22 7.31 -0.56
N SER A 53 10.24 6.56 0.55
CA SER A 53 11.02 5.34 0.70
C SER A 53 10.24 4.07 0.36
N GLY A 54 8.99 4.15 -0.11
CA GLY A 54 8.24 2.98 -0.59
C GLY A 54 8.81 2.40 -1.89
N ASP A 55 8.69 1.09 -2.05
CA ASP A 55 9.09 0.36 -3.27
C ASP A 55 7.90 0.16 -4.22
N ILE A 56 6.70 -0.05 -3.66
CA ILE A 56 5.43 -0.16 -4.40
C ILE A 56 4.41 0.77 -3.75
N TYR A 57 3.81 1.64 -4.55
CA TYR A 57 2.71 2.50 -4.10
C TYR A 57 1.41 2.03 -4.73
N LEU A 58 0.40 1.81 -3.88
CA LEU A 58 -0.94 1.45 -4.27
C LEU A 58 -1.87 2.61 -3.94
N ILE A 59 -2.67 3.01 -4.90
CA ILE A 59 -3.73 3.99 -4.74
C ILE A 59 -5.02 3.34 -5.21
N GLY A 60 -6.05 3.40 -4.37
CA GLY A 60 -7.36 2.88 -4.74
C GLY A 60 -8.16 3.89 -5.57
N GLY A 61 -9.38 3.50 -5.94
CA GLY A 61 -10.33 4.43 -6.54
C GLY A 61 -11.13 5.15 -5.46
N GLY A 62 -11.45 6.41 -5.73
CA GLY A 62 -12.43 7.20 -4.97
C GLY A 62 -13.61 7.58 -5.86
N GLU A 63 -14.72 7.94 -5.26
CA GLU A 63 -15.84 8.53 -5.98
C GLU A 63 -15.61 10.03 -6.16
N ASP A 64 -16.05 10.58 -7.29
CA ASP A 64 -16.11 12.02 -7.48
C ASP A 64 -17.09 12.63 -6.47
N ARG A 65 -16.68 13.73 -5.84
CA ARG A 65 -17.60 14.53 -5.04
C ARG A 65 -18.46 15.39 -5.98
N PRO A 66 -19.74 15.65 -5.62
CA PRO A 66 -20.66 16.46 -6.44
C PRO A 66 -20.14 17.87 -6.72
#